data_AF-A0A3D2KGV5-F1
#
_entry.id   AF-A0A3D2KGV5-F1
#
_cell.length_a   1.000
_cell.length_b   1.000
_cell.length_c   1.000
_cell.angle_alpha   90.00
_cell.angle_beta   90.00
_cell.angle_gamma   90.00
#
_symmetry.space_group_name_H-M   'P 1'
#
loop_
_entity.id
_entity.type
_entity.pdbx_description
1 polymer ?
#
loop_
_entity_poly.entity_id
_entity_poly.type
_entity_poly.pdbx_seq_one_letter_code
_entity_poly.pdbx_strand_id
1 'polypeptide(L)'
;MFSLLFDCFPELHIDKDDVWIYGTNIYQLYNDIVKEYGDDWIETDIDLPFVVSKKKYPNELRYKSDFINIFLVFDYERQDPNFSEEKILQMQSYFKDATDVGQLYINYPMVESYQEFPDSLDEFLSKKWQYPMKPGKYYKKQVKNTIMQEYVELPNRFDEILFERFHVTDQTLRTQCVRKFLSLNNADTLFGDITSILVDNLDITCKDTAIGQFYDMISRGQYVKKEVTYWQYMRQMFQTIIKMHMRKAIGIQLHNMNLNSEYEIEIGRIELDTILKLQNEASQKAMDPFIWILNTCIFIIPEYNGELLK
;
A
#
# COMPACT_ATOMS: atom_id res chain seq x y z
N MET A 1 1.60 4.09 -2.87
CA MET A 1 1.76 2.72 -2.34
C MET A 1 1.70 1.66 -3.44
N PHE A 2 0.54 1.43 -4.08
CA PHE A 2 0.37 0.30 -5.03
C PHE A 2 1.39 0.25 -6.16
N SER A 3 1.73 1.39 -6.77
CA SER A 3 2.80 1.45 -7.77
C SER A 3 4.09 0.79 -7.28
N LEU A 4 4.54 1.15 -6.08
CA LEU A 4 5.76 0.63 -5.47
C LEU A 4 5.60 -0.85 -5.08
N LEU A 5 4.42 -1.25 -4.60
CA LEU A 5 4.12 -2.64 -4.29
C LEU A 5 4.22 -3.52 -5.55
N PHE A 6 3.61 -3.11 -6.66
CA PHE A 6 3.63 -3.84 -7.92
C PHE A 6 5.04 -3.90 -8.52
N ASP A 7 5.83 -2.83 -8.39
CA ASP A 7 7.24 -2.85 -8.81
C ASP A 7 8.09 -3.84 -7.98
N CYS A 8 7.74 -4.05 -6.71
CA CYS A 8 8.43 -5.04 -5.84
C CYS A 8 7.97 -6.48 -6.08
N PHE A 9 6.75 -6.66 -6.60
CA PHE A 9 6.12 -7.96 -6.87
C PHE A 9 5.59 -8.01 -8.31
N PRO A 10 6.48 -7.99 -9.33
CA PRO A 10 6.08 -8.02 -10.74
C PRO A 10 5.32 -9.29 -11.13
N GLU A 11 5.39 -10.35 -10.31
CA GLU A 11 4.66 -11.61 -10.49
C GLU A 11 3.14 -11.48 -10.41
N LEU A 12 2.62 -10.36 -9.89
CA LEU A 12 1.19 -10.06 -9.91
C LEU A 12 0.66 -9.77 -11.33
N HIS A 13 1.54 -9.45 -12.27
CA HIS A 13 1.18 -9.11 -13.65
C HIS A 13 0.12 -7.99 -13.76
N ILE A 14 0.14 -7.02 -12.83
CA ILE A 14 -0.74 -5.85 -12.86
C ILE A 14 -0.05 -4.72 -13.61
N ASP A 15 -0.62 -4.33 -14.75
CA ASP A 15 -0.24 -3.08 -15.41
C ASP A 15 -0.88 -1.89 -14.69
N LYS A 16 -0.09 -0.83 -14.46
CA LYS A 16 -0.57 0.40 -13.81
C LYS A 16 -1.54 1.16 -14.71
N ASP A 17 -1.41 1.02 -16.02
CA ASP A 17 -2.30 1.65 -17.00
C ASP A 17 -3.70 1.00 -16.98
N ASP A 18 -3.82 -0.22 -16.45
CA ASP A 18 -5.07 -0.97 -16.31
C ASP A 18 -5.76 -0.75 -14.94
N VAL A 19 -5.23 0.15 -14.09
CA VAL A 19 -5.79 0.41 -12.75
C VAL A 19 -6.80 1.57 -12.78
N TRP A 20 -8.05 1.27 -12.44
CA TRP A 20 -9.13 2.25 -12.37
C TRP A 20 -9.34 2.77 -10.94
N ILE A 21 -9.13 4.08 -10.72
CA ILE A 21 -9.21 4.70 -9.39
C ILE A 21 -10.57 5.37 -9.16
N TYR A 22 -11.37 4.83 -8.23
CA TYR A 22 -12.63 5.43 -7.81
C TYR A 22 -12.46 6.68 -6.92
N GLY A 23 -11.41 6.78 -6.09
CA GLY A 23 -10.97 8.06 -5.50
C GLY A 23 -11.99 8.82 -4.63
N THR A 24 -12.86 8.12 -3.91
CA THR A 24 -13.70 8.68 -2.84
C THR A 24 -13.81 7.66 -1.69
N ASN A 25 -14.57 7.95 -0.63
CA ASN A 25 -14.73 7.07 0.51
C ASN A 25 -15.75 5.94 0.28
N ILE A 26 -15.70 4.93 1.16
CA ILE A 26 -16.55 3.74 1.10
C ILE A 26 -18.05 4.07 1.22
N TYR A 27 -18.41 5.12 1.97
CA TYR A 27 -19.81 5.52 2.17
C TYR A 27 -20.44 6.09 0.90
N GLN A 28 -19.66 6.83 0.10
CA GLN A 28 -20.10 7.28 -1.21
C GLN A 28 -20.28 6.11 -2.17
N LEU A 29 -19.39 5.11 -2.12
CA LEU A 29 -19.54 3.91 -2.93
C LEU A 29 -20.83 3.15 -2.57
N TYR A 30 -21.08 2.95 -1.28
CA TYR A 30 -22.31 2.33 -0.78
C TYR A 30 -23.55 3.05 -1.34
N ASN A 31 -23.59 4.37 -1.23
CA ASN A 31 -24.74 5.15 -1.70
C ASN A 31 -24.91 5.08 -3.23
N ASP A 32 -23.81 5.02 -3.99
CA ASP A 32 -23.87 4.85 -5.45
C ASP A 32 -24.42 3.47 -5.83
N ILE A 33 -24.02 2.42 -5.11
CA ILE A 33 -24.54 1.06 -5.30
C ILE A 33 -26.04 1.02 -5.01
N VAL A 34 -26.47 1.54 -3.86
CA VAL A 34 -27.91 1.60 -3.50
C VAL A 34 -28.70 2.41 -4.51
N LYS A 35 -28.15 3.51 -5.04
CA LYS A 35 -28.81 4.31 -6.06
C LYS A 35 -29.02 3.55 -7.37
N GLU A 36 -28.10 2.66 -7.73
CA GLU A 36 -28.16 1.90 -8.99
C GLU A 36 -29.00 0.62 -8.84
N TYR A 37 -28.89 -0.08 -7.71
CA TYR A 37 -29.47 -1.42 -7.50
C TYR A 37 -30.62 -1.47 -6.49
N GLY A 38 -30.91 -0.38 -5.79
CA GLY A 38 -31.94 -0.29 -4.75
C GLY A 38 -31.44 -0.68 -3.36
N ASP A 39 -32.35 -0.64 -2.36
CA ASP A 39 -32.01 -0.95 -0.97
C ASP A 39 -31.65 -2.43 -0.75
N ASP A 40 -32.20 -3.33 -1.57
CA ASP A 40 -31.95 -4.78 -1.54
C ASP A 40 -30.73 -5.22 -2.39
N TRP A 41 -29.80 -4.29 -2.69
CA TRP A 41 -28.66 -4.52 -3.57
C TRP A 41 -27.80 -5.74 -3.19
N ILE A 42 -27.78 -6.13 -1.92
CA ILE A 42 -27.00 -7.26 -1.42
C ILE A 42 -27.44 -8.61 -2.01
N GLU A 43 -28.70 -8.71 -2.44
CA GLU A 43 -29.27 -9.89 -3.08
C GLU A 43 -29.08 -9.89 -4.61
N THR A 44 -28.36 -8.90 -5.15
CA THR A 44 -28.16 -8.70 -6.59
C THR A 44 -26.69 -8.93 -7.00
N ASP A 45 -26.45 -9.26 -8.27
CA ASP A 45 -25.10 -9.32 -8.85
C ASP A 45 -24.68 -7.89 -9.27
N ILE A 46 -23.84 -7.27 -8.43
CA ILE A 46 -23.40 -5.89 -8.60
C ILE A 46 -22.28 -5.83 -9.65
N ASP A 47 -22.51 -5.09 -10.72
CA ASP A 47 -21.46 -4.69 -11.66
C ASP A 47 -20.80 -3.42 -11.13
N LEU A 48 -19.85 -3.61 -10.21
CA LEU A 48 -19.15 -2.51 -9.56
C LEU A 48 -18.41 -1.60 -10.57
N PRO A 49 -17.67 -2.13 -11.57
CA PRO A 49 -17.07 -1.28 -12.60
C PRO A 49 -18.07 -0.42 -13.36
N PHE A 50 -19.29 -0.92 -13.60
CA PHE A 50 -20.35 -0.13 -14.22
C PHE A 50 -20.79 1.04 -13.34
N VAL A 51 -21.05 0.82 -12.05
CA VAL A 51 -21.40 1.88 -11.09
C VAL A 51 -20.33 2.99 -11.08
N VAL A 52 -19.06 2.58 -11.02
CA VAL A 52 -17.92 3.49 -10.94
C VAL A 52 -17.72 4.26 -12.25
N SER A 53 -17.70 3.55 -13.38
CA SER A 53 -17.47 4.15 -14.71
C SER A 53 -18.61 5.08 -15.12
N LYS A 54 -19.88 4.70 -14.88
CA LYS A 54 -21.04 5.57 -15.13
C LYS A 54 -20.95 6.92 -14.40
N LYS A 55 -20.42 6.93 -13.17
CA LYS A 55 -20.26 8.16 -12.37
C LYS A 55 -19.08 9.02 -12.82
N LYS A 56 -17.94 8.41 -13.14
CA LYS A 56 -16.68 9.13 -13.41
C LYS A 56 -16.37 9.34 -14.88
N TYR A 57 -16.67 8.34 -15.68
CA TYR A 57 -16.30 8.22 -17.09
C TYR A 57 -17.55 7.87 -17.90
N PRO A 58 -18.58 8.74 -17.93
CA PRO A 58 -19.87 8.42 -18.56
C PRO A 58 -19.77 8.10 -20.07
N ASN A 59 -18.66 8.47 -20.71
CA ASN A 59 -18.38 8.18 -22.11
C ASN A 59 -17.58 6.88 -22.32
N GLU A 60 -17.11 6.24 -21.26
CA GLU A 60 -16.27 5.05 -21.28
C GLU A 60 -16.73 4.11 -20.17
N LEU A 61 -17.94 3.56 -20.37
CA LEU A 61 -18.51 2.59 -19.46
C LEU A 61 -17.66 1.32 -19.45
N ARG A 62 -17.49 0.79 -18.25
CA ARG A 62 -16.77 -0.44 -17.97
C ARG A 62 -17.67 -1.40 -17.24
N TYR A 63 -17.43 -2.69 -17.42
CA TYR A 63 -18.22 -3.77 -16.85
C TYR A 63 -17.31 -4.75 -16.12
N LYS A 64 -17.90 -5.58 -15.26
CA LYS A 64 -17.18 -6.64 -14.53
C LYS A 64 -16.32 -7.51 -15.45
N SER A 65 -16.82 -7.82 -16.65
CA SER A 65 -16.11 -8.62 -17.66
C SER A 65 -14.85 -7.97 -18.24
N ASP A 66 -14.65 -6.67 -18.04
CA ASP A 66 -13.47 -5.95 -18.53
C ASP A 66 -12.26 -6.14 -17.59
N PHE A 67 -12.44 -6.75 -16.42
CA PHE A 67 -11.42 -6.89 -15.39
C PHE A 67 -11.20 -8.35 -15.01
N ILE A 68 -9.94 -8.71 -14.78
CA ILE A 68 -9.56 -10.02 -14.21
C ILE A 68 -9.71 -9.98 -12.68
N ASN A 69 -9.34 -8.86 -12.07
CA ASN A 69 -9.41 -8.66 -10.63
C ASN A 69 -9.98 -7.29 -10.27
N ILE A 70 -10.82 -7.25 -9.24
CA ILE A 70 -11.41 -6.04 -8.68
C ILE A 70 -11.02 -5.95 -7.19
N PHE A 71 -10.19 -4.97 -6.86
CA PHE A 71 -9.78 -4.70 -5.48
C PHE A 71 -10.39 -3.39 -5.00
N LEU A 72 -11.08 -3.43 -3.87
CA LEU A 72 -11.62 -2.26 -3.19
C LEU A 72 -10.76 -1.96 -1.99
N VAL A 73 -10.17 -0.76 -1.92
CA VAL A 73 -9.24 -0.39 -0.85
C VAL A 73 -9.67 0.92 -0.25
N PHE A 74 -10.06 0.90 1.02
CA PHE A 74 -10.55 2.07 1.73
C PHE A 74 -9.87 2.24 3.09
N ASP A 75 -9.82 3.48 3.55
CA ASP A 75 -9.38 3.81 4.91
C ASP A 75 -10.55 3.62 5.89
N TYR A 76 -10.24 3.23 7.13
CA TYR A 76 -11.24 3.15 8.20
C TYR A 76 -11.53 4.54 8.77
N GLU A 77 -12.56 5.20 8.24
CA GLU A 77 -12.92 6.59 8.58
C GLU A 77 -14.10 6.69 9.56
N ARG A 78 -13.92 6.22 10.80
CA ARG A 78 -14.97 6.25 11.84
C ARG A 78 -15.55 7.64 12.13
N GLN A 79 -14.75 8.68 11.92
CA GLN A 79 -15.15 10.08 12.10
C GLN A 79 -15.97 10.67 10.94
N ASP A 80 -16.13 9.96 9.82
CA ASP A 80 -16.93 10.46 8.70
C ASP A 80 -18.39 10.63 9.14
N PRO A 81 -19.07 11.75 8.81
CA PRO A 81 -20.48 11.94 9.14
C PRO A 81 -21.43 10.87 8.60
N ASN A 82 -21.02 10.16 7.54
CA ASN A 82 -21.76 9.05 6.93
C ASN A 82 -21.33 7.67 7.45
N PHE A 83 -20.47 7.62 8.47
CA PHE A 83 -20.06 6.37 9.09
C PHE A 83 -21.27 5.56 9.53
N SER A 84 -21.29 4.29 9.12
CA SER A 84 -22.23 3.30 9.60
C SER A 84 -21.53 1.95 9.65
N GLU A 85 -21.50 1.35 10.85
CA GLU A 85 -20.95 0.01 11.06
C GLU A 85 -21.69 -1.03 10.20
N GLU A 86 -23.02 -0.91 10.14
CA GLU A 86 -23.86 -1.79 9.33
C GLU A 86 -23.48 -1.71 7.85
N LYS A 87 -23.33 -0.50 7.30
CA LYS A 87 -22.99 -0.33 5.87
C LYS A 87 -21.66 -0.95 5.50
N ILE A 88 -20.62 -0.71 6.31
CA ILE A 88 -19.28 -1.26 6.03
C ILE A 88 -19.21 -2.78 6.27
N LEU A 89 -19.99 -3.30 7.22
CA LEU A 89 -20.12 -4.75 7.43
C LEU A 89 -20.84 -5.42 6.26
N GLN A 90 -21.92 -4.82 5.74
CA GLN A 90 -22.59 -5.30 4.53
C GLN A 90 -21.62 -5.34 3.35
N MET A 91 -20.88 -4.26 3.12
CA MET A 91 -19.87 -4.22 2.05
C MET A 91 -18.76 -5.26 2.23
N GLN A 92 -18.23 -5.44 3.44
CA GLN A 92 -17.17 -6.42 3.70
C GLN A 92 -17.65 -7.86 3.47
N SER A 93 -18.91 -8.14 3.82
CA SER A 93 -19.51 -9.48 3.64
C SER A 93 -19.83 -9.79 2.17
N TYR A 94 -20.12 -8.77 1.37
CA TYR A 94 -20.42 -8.92 -0.06
C TYR A 94 -19.14 -9.02 -0.89
N PHE A 95 -18.20 -8.09 -0.73
CA PHE A 95 -16.97 -7.98 -1.52
C PHE A 95 -15.85 -8.88 -0.97
N LYS A 96 -15.89 -10.16 -1.32
CA LYS A 96 -15.01 -11.22 -0.78
C LYS A 96 -14.28 -12.07 -1.82
N ASP A 97 -14.35 -11.71 -3.10
CA ASP A 97 -13.67 -12.45 -4.17
C ASP A 97 -13.20 -11.49 -5.26
N ALA A 98 -11.88 -11.31 -5.34
CA ALA A 98 -11.28 -10.40 -6.29
C ALA A 98 -11.58 -10.76 -7.75
N THR A 99 -11.88 -12.03 -8.07
CA THR A 99 -12.12 -12.51 -9.45
C THR A 99 -13.59 -12.41 -9.89
N ASP A 100 -14.48 -12.01 -8.99
CA ASP A 100 -15.90 -11.93 -9.24
C ASP A 100 -16.46 -10.58 -8.76
N VAL A 101 -17.14 -10.55 -7.61
CA VAL A 101 -17.78 -9.36 -7.06
C VAL A 101 -16.79 -8.28 -6.62
N GLY A 102 -15.53 -8.65 -6.42
CA GLY A 102 -14.44 -7.82 -5.91
C GLY A 102 -14.08 -8.18 -4.47
N GLN A 103 -12.87 -7.81 -4.05
CA GLN A 103 -12.35 -8.03 -2.69
C GLN A 103 -12.16 -6.70 -1.97
N LEU A 104 -12.81 -6.53 -0.82
CA LEU A 104 -12.69 -5.33 0.01
C LEU A 104 -11.60 -5.47 1.07
N TYR A 105 -10.73 -4.47 1.12
CA TYR A 105 -9.75 -4.24 2.17
C TYR A 105 -10.00 -2.89 2.83
N ILE A 106 -10.17 -2.91 4.15
CA ILE A 106 -10.26 -1.71 4.97
C ILE A 106 -8.95 -1.57 5.75
N ASN A 107 -8.24 -0.47 5.55
CA ASN A 107 -6.97 -0.17 6.22
C ASN A 107 -7.19 0.67 7.48
N TYR A 108 -6.56 0.28 8.58
CA TYR A 108 -6.72 0.90 9.89
C TYR A 108 -5.42 1.61 10.31
N PRO A 109 -5.41 2.93 10.50
CA PRO A 109 -6.49 3.85 10.14
C PRO A 109 -6.53 4.21 8.65
N MET A 110 -5.44 3.95 7.93
CA MET A 110 -5.27 4.42 6.55
C MET A 110 -4.25 3.59 5.79
N VAL A 111 -4.27 3.75 4.47
CA VAL A 111 -3.38 3.06 3.54
C VAL A 111 -1.91 3.29 3.86
N GLU A 112 -1.47 4.44 4.38
CA GLU A 112 -0.05 4.66 4.69
C GLU A 112 0.46 3.96 5.96
N SER A 113 -0.37 3.19 6.67
CA SER A 113 0.07 2.40 7.84
C SER A 113 1.15 1.36 7.52
N TYR A 114 1.29 0.93 6.25
CA TYR A 114 2.40 0.07 5.84
C TYR A 114 3.78 0.73 5.98
N GLN A 115 3.84 2.07 6.03
CA GLN A 115 5.10 2.81 6.19
C GLN A 115 5.61 2.79 7.63
N GLU A 116 4.83 2.22 8.54
CA GLU A 116 5.27 2.03 9.90
C GLU A 116 6.24 0.84 9.98
N PHE A 117 7.50 1.16 10.25
CA PHE A 117 8.53 0.18 10.52
C PHE A 117 8.93 0.29 11.99
N PRO A 118 8.38 -0.55 12.87
CA PRO A 118 8.59 -0.48 14.32
C PRO A 118 9.97 -1.05 14.69
N ASP A 119 10.47 -0.66 15.87
CA ASP A 119 11.78 -1.14 16.34
C ASP A 119 11.73 -2.62 16.78
N SER A 120 10.53 -3.12 17.14
CA SER A 120 10.30 -4.51 17.52
C SER A 120 8.93 -5.04 17.11
N LEU A 121 8.80 -6.37 17.02
CA LEU A 121 7.53 -7.05 16.78
C LEU A 121 6.53 -6.80 17.93
N ASP A 122 6.98 -6.80 19.18
CA ASP A 122 6.10 -6.61 20.34
C ASP A 122 5.49 -5.20 20.37
N GLU A 123 6.31 -4.18 20.05
CA GLU A 123 5.83 -2.82 19.86
C GLU A 123 4.74 -2.79 18.78
N PHE A 124 5.00 -3.39 17.63
CA PHE A 124 4.05 -3.44 16.53
C PHE A 124 2.70 -4.08 16.90
N LEU A 125 2.75 -5.26 17.52
CA LEU A 125 1.58 -6.06 17.87
C LEU A 125 0.73 -5.34 18.92
N SER A 126 1.38 -4.73 19.91
CA SER A 126 0.71 -3.99 20.98
C SER A 126 0.18 -2.63 20.53
N LYS A 127 0.71 -2.05 19.45
CA LYS A 127 0.35 -0.70 19.01
C LYS A 127 -1.12 -0.57 18.62
N LYS A 128 -1.76 0.42 19.21
CA LYS A 128 -3.16 0.80 19.01
C LYS A 128 -3.24 2.31 18.87
N TRP A 129 -4.29 2.77 18.21
CA TRP A 129 -4.60 4.19 18.15
C TRP A 129 -5.81 4.48 19.04
N GLN A 130 -5.63 5.36 20.02
CA GLN A 130 -6.71 5.76 20.93
C GLN A 130 -7.71 6.69 20.24
N TYR A 131 -8.99 6.37 20.36
CA TYR A 131 -10.11 7.14 19.82
C TYR A 131 -10.66 8.07 20.91
N PRO A 132 -11.12 9.32 20.62
CA PRO A 132 -11.55 9.91 19.33
C PRO A 132 -10.54 10.82 18.62
N MET A 133 -9.21 10.64 18.75
CA MET A 133 -8.27 11.47 17.98
C MET A 133 -8.33 11.16 16.48
N LYS A 134 -8.51 12.20 15.64
CA LYS A 134 -8.54 12.12 14.16
C LYS A 134 -7.36 11.31 13.62
N PRO A 135 -7.53 10.02 13.31
CA PRO A 135 -6.38 9.14 13.17
C PRO A 135 -5.57 9.51 11.93
N GLY A 136 -6.23 9.79 10.79
CA GLY A 136 -5.56 10.03 9.51
C GLY A 136 -4.53 11.17 9.52
N LYS A 137 -4.89 12.41 9.88
CA LYS A 137 -3.94 13.55 9.77
C LYS A 137 -2.75 13.44 10.73
N TYR A 138 -2.98 13.00 11.97
CA TYR A 138 -1.90 12.87 12.96
C TYR A 138 -1.02 11.66 12.65
N TYR A 139 -1.63 10.54 12.29
CA TYR A 139 -0.89 9.35 11.92
C TYR A 139 -0.08 9.57 10.62
N LYS A 140 -0.61 10.31 9.62
CA LYS A 140 0.16 10.75 8.44
C LYS A 140 1.42 11.53 8.84
N LYS A 141 1.35 12.35 9.89
CA LYS A 141 2.51 13.08 10.39
C LYS A 141 3.52 12.18 11.10
N GLN A 142 3.07 11.09 11.74
CA GLN A 142 3.96 10.13 12.40
C GLN A 142 4.73 9.29 11.39
N VAL A 143 4.06 8.76 10.35
CA VAL A 143 4.74 7.99 9.29
C VAL A 143 5.67 8.85 8.43
N LYS A 144 5.47 10.18 8.43
CA LYS A 144 6.28 11.16 7.70
C LYS A 144 7.74 11.33 8.17
N ASN A 145 8.19 10.58 9.17
CA ASN A 145 9.57 10.62 9.64
C ASN A 145 10.14 9.20 9.80
N THR A 146 9.56 8.20 9.11
CA THR A 146 10.05 6.82 9.19
C THR A 146 11.11 6.56 8.11
N ILE A 147 12.03 5.65 8.42
CA ILE A 147 13.03 5.15 7.47
C ILE A 147 12.35 4.59 6.21
N MET A 148 11.20 3.94 6.36
CA MET A 148 10.44 3.38 5.23
C MET A 148 9.99 4.48 4.27
N GLN A 149 9.56 5.64 4.76
CA GLN A 149 9.15 6.74 3.90
C GLN A 149 10.33 7.27 3.06
N GLU A 150 11.54 7.37 3.64
CA GLU A 150 12.73 7.80 2.89
C GLU A 150 12.99 6.89 1.68
N TYR A 151 12.80 5.58 1.85
CA TYR A 151 12.93 4.63 0.74
C TYR A 151 11.75 4.69 -0.24
N VAL A 152 10.52 4.85 0.26
CA VAL A 152 9.32 4.97 -0.60
C VAL A 152 9.43 6.19 -1.53
N GLU A 153 10.00 7.30 -1.06
CA GLU A 153 10.15 8.53 -1.84
C GLU A 153 11.40 8.57 -2.71
N LEU A 154 12.38 7.67 -2.47
CA LEU A 154 13.68 7.71 -3.13
C LEU A 154 13.62 7.76 -4.67
N PRO A 155 12.81 6.93 -5.37
CA PRO A 155 12.70 7.00 -6.83
C PRO A 155 12.21 8.36 -7.33
N ASN A 156 11.20 8.94 -6.68
CA ASN A 156 10.64 10.24 -7.05
C ASN A 156 11.66 11.35 -6.79
N ARG A 157 12.37 11.28 -5.66
CA ARG A 157 13.44 12.25 -5.34
C ARG A 157 14.56 12.23 -6.37
N PHE A 158 14.91 11.06 -6.91
CA PHE A 158 15.88 11.00 -8.00
C PHE A 158 15.37 11.67 -9.27
N ASP A 159 14.11 11.43 -9.66
CA ASP A 159 13.49 12.10 -10.83
C ASP A 159 13.42 13.62 -10.65
N GLU A 160 12.94 14.08 -9.49
CA GLU A 160 12.83 15.50 -9.14
C GLU A 160 14.19 16.21 -9.20
N ILE A 161 15.25 15.60 -8.67
CA ILE A 161 16.60 16.18 -8.73
C ILE A 161 17.10 16.27 -10.17
N LEU A 162 16.90 15.22 -10.98
CA LEU A 162 17.27 15.25 -12.40
C LEU A 162 16.53 16.35 -13.16
N PHE A 163 15.23 16.53 -12.89
CA PHE A 163 14.39 17.51 -13.56
C PHE A 163 14.67 18.95 -13.08
N GLU A 164 14.53 19.22 -11.78
CA GLU A 164 14.53 20.57 -11.23
C GLU A 164 15.94 21.15 -11.14
N ARG A 165 16.92 20.35 -10.73
CA ARG A 165 18.29 20.83 -10.45
C ARG A 165 19.24 20.66 -11.63
N PHE A 166 19.12 19.56 -12.37
CA PHE A 166 20.01 19.26 -13.49
C PHE A 166 19.35 19.42 -14.85
N HIS A 167 18.09 19.90 -14.89
CA HIS A 167 17.37 20.29 -16.10
C HIS A 167 17.26 19.19 -17.17
N VAL A 168 17.22 17.92 -16.75
CA VAL A 168 16.97 16.78 -17.64
C VAL A 168 15.48 16.74 -17.95
N THR A 169 15.04 17.44 -18.98
CA THR A 169 13.61 17.61 -19.31
C THR A 169 12.97 16.37 -19.93
N ASP A 170 13.75 15.50 -20.57
CA ASP A 170 13.28 14.25 -21.17
C ASP A 170 12.89 13.22 -20.09
N GLN A 171 11.58 12.93 -20.01
CA GLN A 171 11.02 11.99 -19.03
C GLN A 171 11.47 10.54 -19.25
N THR A 172 11.65 10.11 -20.49
CA THR A 172 12.12 8.76 -20.80
C THR A 172 13.56 8.57 -20.34
N LEU A 173 14.44 9.54 -20.60
CA LEU A 173 15.82 9.52 -20.11
C LEU A 173 15.88 9.54 -18.58
N ARG A 174 15.11 10.41 -17.91
CA ARG A 174 15.07 10.41 -16.45
C ARG A 174 14.62 9.07 -15.89
N THR A 175 13.56 8.49 -16.44
CA THR A 175 13.05 7.17 -16.02
C THR A 175 14.13 6.08 -16.16
N GLN A 176 14.90 6.10 -17.25
CA GLN A 176 16.00 5.16 -17.45
C GLN A 176 17.13 5.38 -16.44
N CYS A 177 17.52 6.62 -16.17
CA CYS A 177 18.54 6.94 -15.16
C CYS A 177 18.11 6.51 -13.76
N VAL A 178 16.86 6.81 -13.36
CA VAL A 178 16.30 6.38 -12.08
C VAL A 178 16.34 4.85 -11.96
N ARG A 179 15.92 4.12 -13.00
CA ARG A 179 16.01 2.64 -13.02
C ARG A 179 17.45 2.15 -12.83
N LYS A 180 18.44 2.76 -13.50
CA LYS A 180 19.85 2.40 -13.34
C LYS A 180 20.34 2.70 -11.92
N PHE A 181 20.02 3.86 -11.34
CA PHE A 181 20.38 4.19 -9.96
C PHE A 181 19.84 3.18 -8.95
N LEU A 182 18.57 2.78 -9.09
CA LEU A 182 17.93 1.81 -8.19
C LEU A 182 18.47 0.38 -8.36
N SER A 183 19.20 0.11 -9.45
CA SER A 183 19.89 -1.17 -9.68
C SER A 183 21.31 -1.23 -9.10
N LEU A 184 21.86 -0.09 -8.63
CA LEU A 184 23.18 -0.06 -8.01
C LEU A 184 23.15 -0.75 -6.64
N ASN A 185 24.10 -1.64 -6.42
CA ASN A 185 24.17 -2.45 -5.21
C ASN A 185 25.59 -2.61 -4.66
N ASN A 186 26.63 -2.16 -5.35
CA ASN A 186 28.02 -2.37 -4.95
C ASN A 186 28.66 -1.05 -4.50
N ALA A 187 29.03 -0.97 -3.22
CA ALA A 187 29.62 0.22 -2.64
C ALA A 187 30.99 0.59 -3.24
N ASP A 188 31.80 -0.40 -3.62
CA ASP A 188 33.17 -0.21 -4.11
C ASP A 188 33.20 0.41 -5.52
N THR A 189 32.19 0.14 -6.33
CA THR A 189 32.08 0.62 -7.72
C THR A 189 31.11 1.79 -7.87
N LEU A 190 30.38 2.13 -6.81
CA LEU A 190 29.26 3.07 -6.82
C LEU A 190 29.58 4.41 -7.49
N PHE A 191 30.72 5.01 -7.17
CA PHE A 191 31.12 6.30 -7.74
C PHE A 191 31.31 6.22 -9.27
N GLY A 192 31.97 5.15 -9.74
CA GLY A 192 32.20 4.92 -11.17
C GLY A 192 30.90 4.66 -11.91
N ASP A 193 30.02 3.85 -11.34
CA ASP A 193 28.72 3.52 -11.94
C ASP A 193 27.81 4.75 -12.05
N ILE A 194 27.73 5.57 -11.01
CA ILE A 194 27.00 6.84 -11.03
C ILE A 194 27.58 7.78 -12.09
N THR A 195 28.90 7.86 -12.18
CA THR A 195 29.58 8.66 -13.21
C THR A 195 29.17 8.20 -14.60
N SER A 196 29.18 6.90 -14.88
CA SER A 196 28.76 6.39 -16.18
C SER A 196 27.28 6.66 -16.47
N ILE A 197 26.39 6.46 -15.48
CA ILE A 197 24.96 6.73 -15.63
C ILE A 197 24.70 8.20 -15.98
N LEU A 198 25.40 9.14 -15.34
CA LEU A 198 25.17 10.57 -15.54
C LEU A 198 25.92 11.14 -16.75
N VAL A 199 27.21 10.86 -16.88
CA VAL A 199 28.09 11.54 -17.83
C VAL A 199 28.02 10.92 -19.22
N ASP A 200 27.85 9.61 -19.30
CA ASP A 200 27.82 8.90 -20.59
C ASP A 200 26.42 8.94 -21.21
N ASN A 201 25.38 9.22 -20.43
CA ASN A 201 23.99 9.16 -20.89
C ASN A 201 23.26 10.52 -20.86
N LEU A 202 23.79 11.55 -20.19
CA LEU A 202 23.11 12.84 -20.05
C LEU A 202 24.02 14.04 -20.34
N ASP A 203 23.47 15.04 -21.01
CA ASP A 203 24.09 16.36 -21.15
C ASP A 203 23.68 17.26 -19.98
N ILE A 204 24.32 17.05 -18.82
CA ILE A 204 24.05 17.80 -17.60
C ILE A 204 25.12 18.86 -17.32
N THR A 205 24.67 20.03 -16.89
CA THR A 205 25.53 21.06 -16.30
C THR A 205 26.02 20.62 -14.91
N CYS A 206 27.24 20.99 -14.52
CA CYS A 206 27.80 20.72 -13.18
C CYS A 206 27.91 19.21 -12.82
N LYS A 207 28.50 18.41 -13.72
CA LYS A 207 28.67 16.94 -13.59
C LYS A 207 29.17 16.48 -12.21
N ASP A 208 30.23 17.10 -11.68
CA ASP A 208 30.80 16.72 -10.38
C ASP A 208 29.80 16.92 -9.22
N THR A 209 28.97 17.96 -9.31
CA THR A 209 27.93 18.23 -8.31
C THR A 209 26.83 17.17 -8.38
N ALA A 210 26.42 16.77 -9.58
CA ALA A 210 25.45 15.70 -9.77
C ALA A 210 25.96 14.37 -9.23
N ILE A 211 27.18 13.97 -9.62
CA ILE A 211 27.81 12.74 -9.15
C ILE A 211 27.88 12.72 -7.63
N GLY A 212 28.40 13.79 -7.01
CA GLY A 212 28.51 13.89 -5.55
C GLY A 212 27.16 13.79 -4.84
N GLN A 213 26.12 14.44 -5.37
CA GLN A 213 24.78 14.40 -4.79
C GLN A 213 24.16 13.01 -4.85
N PHE A 214 24.16 12.36 -6.02
CA PHE A 214 23.59 11.01 -6.15
C PHE A 214 24.40 9.97 -5.38
N TYR A 215 25.74 10.10 -5.36
CA TYR A 215 26.60 9.24 -4.55
C TYR A 215 26.25 9.34 -3.06
N ASP A 216 26.12 10.56 -2.54
CA ASP A 216 25.75 10.78 -1.13
C ASP A 216 24.36 10.21 -0.80
N MET A 217 23.38 10.37 -1.69
CA MET A 217 22.04 9.82 -1.49
C MET A 217 22.02 8.28 -1.52
N ILE A 218 22.69 7.66 -2.50
CA ILE A 218 22.66 6.20 -2.72
C ILE A 218 23.52 5.48 -1.67
N SER A 219 24.71 6.01 -1.35
CA SER A 219 25.63 5.39 -0.37
C SER A 219 25.08 5.34 1.06
N ARG A 220 24.14 6.22 1.41
CA ARG A 220 23.42 6.17 2.69
C ARG A 220 22.41 5.02 2.77
N GLY A 221 21.95 4.52 1.62
CA GLY A 221 20.98 3.44 1.53
C GLY A 221 21.51 2.13 2.12
N GLN A 222 20.71 1.50 2.99
CA GLN A 222 21.06 0.20 3.59
C GLN A 222 21.11 -0.93 2.54
N TYR A 223 20.43 -0.78 1.40
CA TYR A 223 20.43 -1.77 0.32
C TYR A 223 21.83 -1.94 -0.30
N VAL A 224 22.56 -0.84 -0.53
CA VAL A 224 23.95 -0.88 -1.04
C VAL A 224 24.88 -1.58 -0.06
N LYS A 225 24.73 -1.31 1.24
CA LYS A 225 25.53 -1.97 2.29
C LYS A 225 25.26 -3.48 2.39
N LYS A 226 24.05 -3.90 2.01
CA LYS A 226 23.64 -5.30 1.97
C LYS A 226 23.92 -5.96 0.62
N GLU A 227 24.57 -5.26 -0.31
CA GLU A 227 24.89 -5.74 -1.65
C GLU A 227 23.65 -6.21 -2.45
N VAL A 228 22.51 -5.57 -2.21
CA VAL A 228 21.25 -5.82 -2.92
C VAL A 228 20.76 -4.56 -3.61
N THR A 229 19.98 -4.73 -4.69
CA THR A 229 19.32 -3.61 -5.36
C THR A 229 18.25 -2.99 -4.47
N TYR A 230 17.84 -1.75 -4.79
CA TYR A 230 16.72 -1.10 -4.11
C TYR A 230 15.45 -1.95 -4.13
N TRP A 231 15.12 -2.55 -5.28
CA TRP A 231 13.91 -3.36 -5.45
C TRP A 231 13.93 -4.64 -4.60
N GLN A 232 15.07 -5.32 -4.55
CA GLN A 232 15.24 -6.50 -3.68
C GLN A 232 15.09 -6.13 -2.20
N TYR A 233 15.68 -5.01 -1.79
CA TYR A 233 15.58 -4.52 -0.42
C TYR A 233 14.14 -4.13 -0.06
N MET A 234 13.46 -3.38 -0.93
CA MET A 234 12.07 -2.97 -0.73
C MET A 234 11.12 -4.17 -0.69
N ARG A 235 11.33 -5.17 -1.55
CA ARG A 235 10.58 -6.43 -1.50
C ARG A 235 10.74 -7.11 -0.15
N GLN A 236 11.96 -7.23 0.37
CA GLN A 236 12.20 -7.80 1.71
C GLN A 236 11.49 -6.99 2.81
N MET A 237 11.52 -5.65 2.74
CA MET A 237 10.79 -4.81 3.67
C MET A 237 9.28 -5.07 3.62
N PHE A 238 8.68 -5.12 2.42
CA PHE A 238 7.26 -5.44 2.28
C PHE A 238 6.92 -6.83 2.80
N GLN A 239 7.74 -7.86 2.51
CA GLN A 239 7.53 -9.21 3.05
C GLN A 239 7.53 -9.20 4.59
N THR A 240 8.44 -8.45 5.22
CA THR A 240 8.45 -8.27 6.68
C THR A 240 7.18 -7.58 7.17
N ILE A 241 6.81 -6.44 6.57
CA ILE A 241 5.62 -5.67 6.92
C ILE A 241 4.34 -6.53 6.80
N ILE A 242 4.19 -7.26 5.68
CA ILE A 242 3.05 -8.14 5.43
C ILE A 242 2.97 -9.22 6.52
N LYS A 243 4.07 -9.94 6.79
CA LYS A 243 4.10 -10.97 7.83
C LYS A 243 3.71 -10.42 9.21
N MET A 244 4.17 -9.21 9.54
CA MET A 244 3.83 -8.54 10.80
C MET A 244 2.34 -8.20 10.87
N HIS A 245 1.77 -7.62 9.80
CA HIS A 245 0.34 -7.34 9.73
C HIS A 245 -0.51 -8.61 9.76
N MET A 246 -0.09 -9.70 9.10
CA MET A 246 -0.77 -11.00 9.17
C MET A 246 -0.76 -11.57 10.60
N ARG A 247 0.39 -11.55 11.30
CA ARG A 247 0.48 -11.92 12.72
C ARG A 247 -0.51 -11.13 13.56
N LYS A 248 -0.54 -9.81 13.36
CA LYS A 248 -1.44 -8.93 14.10
C LYS A 248 -2.90 -9.22 13.81
N ALA A 249 -3.27 -9.42 12.54
CA ALA A 249 -4.63 -9.77 12.12
C ALA A 249 -5.11 -11.06 12.81
N ILE A 250 -4.29 -12.11 12.79
CA ILE A 250 -4.60 -13.39 13.45
C ILE A 250 -4.68 -13.20 14.97
N GLY A 251 -3.76 -12.43 15.55
CA GLY A 251 -3.77 -12.18 16.99
C GLY A 251 -4.99 -11.37 17.45
N ILE A 252 -5.49 -10.46 16.62
CA ILE A 252 -6.78 -9.78 16.85
C ILE A 252 -7.92 -10.80 16.84
N GLN A 253 -8.01 -11.60 15.77
CA GLN A 253 -9.08 -12.58 15.58
C GLN A 253 -9.14 -13.65 16.68
N LEU A 254 -7.98 -14.12 17.14
CA LEU A 254 -7.87 -15.12 18.20
C LEU A 254 -7.88 -14.52 19.61
N HIS A 255 -7.94 -13.19 19.74
CA HIS A 255 -7.74 -12.47 21.00
C HIS A 255 -6.43 -12.85 21.72
N ASN A 256 -5.38 -13.18 20.96
CA ASN A 256 -4.07 -13.57 21.48
C ASN A 256 -2.94 -13.01 20.62
N MET A 257 -2.21 -12.02 21.14
CA MET A 257 -1.07 -11.42 20.43
C MET A 257 0.23 -12.25 20.53
N ASN A 258 0.28 -13.24 21.42
CA ASN A 258 1.45 -14.10 21.62
C ASN A 258 1.32 -15.35 20.75
N LEU A 259 1.45 -15.17 19.43
CA LEU A 259 1.49 -16.27 18.45
C LEU A 259 2.89 -16.87 18.44
N ASN A 260 2.99 -18.18 18.71
CA ASN A 260 4.26 -18.83 19.07
C ASN A 260 5.04 -19.36 17.86
N SER A 261 4.51 -19.30 16.64
CA SER A 261 5.23 -19.81 15.46
C SER A 261 4.86 -19.13 14.13
N GLU A 262 5.79 -19.19 13.17
CA GLU A 262 5.53 -18.81 11.78
C GLU A 262 4.47 -19.68 11.10
N TYR A 263 4.28 -20.92 11.58
CA TYR A 263 3.29 -21.88 11.07
C TYR A 263 1.84 -21.52 11.43
N GLU A 264 1.62 -20.62 12.38
CA GLU A 264 0.27 -20.15 12.73
C GLU A 264 -0.25 -19.08 11.75
N ILE A 265 0.62 -18.55 10.88
CA ILE A 265 0.34 -17.40 10.02
C ILE A 265 0.01 -17.86 8.61
N GLU A 266 -1.18 -18.44 8.47
CA GLU A 266 -1.74 -18.82 7.17
C GLU A 266 -2.75 -17.77 6.72
N ILE A 267 -2.61 -17.28 5.48
CA ILE A 267 -3.52 -16.26 4.93
C ILE A 267 -4.98 -16.73 4.94
N GLY A 268 -5.23 -18.02 4.67
CA GLY A 268 -6.56 -18.62 4.71
C GLY A 268 -7.22 -18.68 6.09
N ARG A 269 -6.55 -18.19 7.16
CA ARG A 269 -7.15 -18.04 8.49
C ARG A 269 -7.57 -16.60 8.79
N ILE A 270 -7.26 -15.64 7.92
CA ILE A 270 -7.56 -14.22 8.13
C ILE A 270 -8.96 -13.92 7.59
N GLU A 271 -9.94 -13.76 8.48
CA GLU A 271 -11.31 -13.41 8.12
C GLU A 271 -11.50 -11.90 8.25
N LEU A 272 -11.45 -11.18 7.12
CA LEU A 272 -11.56 -9.72 7.09
C LEU A 272 -12.87 -9.20 7.71
N ASP A 273 -13.98 -9.93 7.56
CA ASP A 273 -15.26 -9.66 8.23
C ASP A 273 -15.14 -9.69 9.76
N THR A 274 -14.44 -10.71 10.28
CA THR A 274 -14.23 -10.86 11.73
C THR A 274 -13.36 -9.74 12.26
N ILE A 275 -12.29 -9.39 11.54
CA ILE A 275 -11.40 -8.27 11.90
C ILE A 275 -12.19 -6.95 11.93
N LEU A 276 -13.03 -6.69 10.94
CA LEU A 276 -13.85 -5.48 10.91
C LEU A 276 -14.83 -5.42 12.09
N LYS A 277 -15.50 -6.53 12.42
CA LYS A 277 -16.38 -6.63 13.60
C LYS A 277 -15.62 -6.28 14.88
N LEU A 278 -14.45 -6.88 15.07
CA LEU A 278 -13.62 -6.64 16.25
C LEU A 278 -13.12 -5.19 16.32
N GLN A 279 -12.72 -4.60 15.20
CA GLN A 279 -12.32 -3.17 15.13
C GLN A 279 -13.49 -2.24 15.49
N ASN A 280 -14.70 -2.51 15.01
CA ASN A 280 -15.90 -1.75 15.37
C ASN A 280 -16.21 -1.86 16.87
N GLU A 281 -16.12 -3.06 17.44
CA GLU A 281 -16.33 -3.28 18.88
C GLU A 281 -15.31 -2.54 19.75
N ALA A 282 -14.01 -2.66 19.42
CA ALA A 282 -12.95 -2.01 20.16
C ALA A 282 -13.04 -0.47 20.11
N SER A 283 -13.49 0.09 18.99
CA SER A 283 -13.58 1.54 18.80
C SER A 283 -14.86 2.18 19.34
N GLN A 284 -15.79 1.38 19.89
CA GLN A 284 -17.05 1.87 20.47
C GLN A 284 -17.28 1.41 21.91
N LYS A 285 -17.10 0.11 22.17
CA LYS A 285 -17.61 -0.58 23.37
C LYS A 285 -16.54 -0.74 24.45
N ALA A 286 -15.28 -0.47 24.15
CA ALA A 286 -14.20 -0.56 25.13
C ALA A 286 -14.27 0.61 26.13
N MET A 287 -13.81 0.36 27.37
CA MET A 287 -13.69 1.39 28.42
C MET A 287 -12.77 2.55 27.98
N ASP A 288 -11.76 2.23 27.16
CA ASP A 288 -10.85 3.15 26.49
C ASP A 288 -10.87 2.80 24.99
N PRO A 289 -11.71 3.46 24.17
CA PRO A 289 -11.91 3.10 22.77
C PRO A 289 -10.64 3.22 21.93
N PHE A 290 -10.34 2.21 21.13
CA PHE A 290 -9.17 2.20 20.27
C PHE A 290 -9.43 1.47 18.95
N ILE A 291 -8.52 1.66 17.99
CA ILE A 291 -8.40 0.82 16.80
C ILE A 291 -7.03 0.17 16.76
N TRP A 292 -6.95 -1.07 16.31
CA TRP A 292 -5.67 -1.67 15.97
C TRP A 292 -5.16 -1.05 14.67
N ILE A 293 -3.87 -0.75 14.62
CA ILE A 293 -3.23 -0.34 13.37
C ILE A 293 -2.99 -1.60 12.53
N LEU A 294 -3.64 -1.69 11.37
CA LEU A 294 -3.61 -2.85 10.50
C LEU A 294 -3.80 -2.42 9.03
N ASN A 295 -2.83 -2.72 8.18
CA ASN A 295 -2.93 -2.55 6.75
C ASN A 295 -3.37 -3.88 6.15
N THR A 296 -4.60 -3.96 5.66
CA THR A 296 -5.16 -5.21 5.13
C THR A 296 -4.93 -5.32 3.63
N CYS A 297 -4.82 -4.21 2.91
CA CYS A 297 -4.68 -4.25 1.45
C CYS A 297 -3.34 -4.83 0.97
N ILE A 298 -2.32 -4.86 1.82
CA ILE A 298 -1.06 -5.57 1.51
C ILE A 298 -1.21 -7.11 1.53
N PHE A 299 -2.36 -7.63 2.01
CA PHE A 299 -2.67 -9.06 1.95
C PHE A 299 -3.00 -9.55 0.54
N ILE A 300 -3.22 -8.65 -0.43
CA ILE A 300 -3.30 -8.98 -1.85
C ILE A 300 -2.10 -9.84 -2.30
N ILE A 301 -0.91 -9.60 -1.73
CA ILE A 301 0.31 -10.36 -2.08
C ILE A 301 0.20 -11.84 -1.71
N PRO A 302 0.04 -12.23 -0.42
CA PRO A 302 -0.11 -13.62 -0.05
C PRO A 302 -1.40 -14.28 -0.55
N GLU A 303 -2.47 -13.52 -0.76
CA GLU A 303 -3.71 -14.03 -1.34
C GLU A 303 -3.55 -14.40 -2.82
N TYR A 304 -2.78 -13.62 -3.58
CA TYR A 304 -2.43 -13.97 -4.95
C TYR A 304 -1.51 -15.20 -5.00
N ASN A 305 -0.42 -15.19 -4.22
CA ASN A 305 0.46 -16.34 -4.10
C ASN A 305 1.29 -16.26 -2.80
N GLY A 306 1.02 -17.17 -1.87
CA GLY A 306 1.72 -17.26 -0.58
C GLY A 306 3.24 -17.46 -0.69
N GLU A 307 3.75 -18.02 -1.80
CA GLU A 307 5.19 -18.16 -2.05
C GLU A 307 5.89 -16.82 -2.19
N LEU A 308 5.18 -15.73 -2.51
CA LEU A 308 5.74 -14.38 -2.60
C LEU A 308 6.21 -13.83 -1.24
N LEU A 309 5.84 -14.49 -0.13
CA LEU A 309 6.34 -14.16 1.20
C LEU A 309 7.59 -14.95 1.61
N LYS A 310 8.07 -15.89 0.79
CA LYS A 310 9.26 -16.68 1.10
C LYS A 310 10.57 -15.95 0.77
#